data_AF-X0S028-F1
#
_entry.id   AF-X0S028-F1
#
_cell.length_a   1.000
_cell.length_b   1.000
_cell.length_c   1.000
_cell.angle_alpha   90.00
_cell.angle_beta   90.00
_cell.angle_gamma   90.00
#
_symmetry.space_group_name_H-M   'P 1'
#
loop_
_entity.id
_entity.type
_entity.pdbx_description
1 polymer ?
#
loop_
_entity_poly.entity_id
_entity_poly.type
_entity_poly.pdbx_seq_one_letter_code
_entity_poly.pdbx_strand_id
1 'polypeptide(L)'
;MTVCSRASGERILCLRLSGLGDVVHCLNALSALRRHRPDAHITWMVEDRFSGLLEGHPHIDELLCIPRTDWGRMVASPLRWAQVIPELIVLGQRLRRRRFDVSIDFQSSLKSAWLVAAAAARLRIGFARPVSREFNRVVQNRLVTVPKDDYHRIERYLALLAPLGIPPRFVPAAFPPADEQASAVDCAVAELSDPLVVIHPGTSRFASFKRWPAQRYAELAERLAHERGASIVVTWGSDERGLAEQVVQEAAGCA
;
A
#
# COMPACT_ATOMS: atom_id res chain seq x y z
N MET A 1 20.20 19.99 -30.99
CA MET A 1 18.87 20.40 -30.48
C MET A 1 18.90 20.33 -28.97
N THR A 2 19.23 21.46 -28.36
CA THR A 2 19.42 21.62 -26.92
C THR A 2 18.04 21.79 -26.28
N VAL A 3 17.60 20.77 -25.52
CA VAL A 3 16.36 20.87 -24.74
C VAL A 3 16.66 21.68 -23.50
N CYS A 4 16.02 22.84 -23.39
CA CYS A 4 16.03 23.70 -22.20
C CYS A 4 15.81 22.86 -20.93
N SER A 5 16.79 22.95 -20.04
CA SER A 5 16.70 22.61 -18.62
C SER A 5 15.42 23.22 -18.03
N ARG A 6 14.48 22.37 -17.60
CA ARG A 6 13.48 22.77 -16.61
C ARG A 6 14.17 22.74 -15.25
N ALA A 7 14.34 23.90 -14.65
CA ALA A 7 14.73 24.00 -13.26
C ALA A 7 13.58 23.51 -12.36
N SER A 8 13.59 22.21 -12.02
CA SER A 8 12.97 21.54 -10.86
C SER A 8 12.99 20.03 -11.14
N GLY A 9 13.37 19.19 -10.17
CA GLY A 9 13.58 17.74 -10.37
C GLY A 9 12.43 16.96 -11.02
N GLU A 10 12.74 15.76 -11.51
CA GLU A 10 11.81 14.83 -12.18
C GLU A 10 10.57 14.56 -11.33
N ARG A 11 9.37 14.61 -11.92
CA ARG A 11 8.11 14.33 -11.20
C ARG A 11 7.66 12.89 -11.46
N ILE A 12 7.61 12.09 -10.42
CA ILE A 12 7.32 10.65 -10.50
C ILE A 12 6.02 10.33 -9.78
N LEU A 13 5.10 9.65 -10.47
CA LEU A 13 3.87 9.11 -9.88
C LEU A 13 4.04 7.62 -9.60
N CYS A 14 3.94 7.22 -8.34
CA CYS A 14 3.88 5.82 -7.90
C CYS A 14 2.41 5.42 -7.64
N LEU A 15 1.92 4.37 -8.30
CA LEU A 15 0.55 3.89 -8.09
C LEU A 15 0.54 2.52 -7.39
N ARG A 16 0.07 2.51 -6.14
CA ARG A 16 -0.28 1.28 -5.42
C ARG A 16 -1.50 1.54 -4.55
N LEU A 17 -2.67 1.25 -5.12
CA LEU A 17 -3.95 1.74 -4.59
C LEU A 17 -4.44 1.04 -3.31
N SER A 18 -4.17 -0.27 -3.14
CA SER A 18 -4.90 -1.06 -2.14
C SER A 18 -4.18 -2.31 -1.66
N GLY A 19 -4.56 -2.86 -0.51
CA GLY A 19 -3.97 -4.09 0.01
C GLY A 19 -2.71 -3.79 0.81
N LEU A 20 -2.90 -3.73 2.14
CA LEU A 20 -1.90 -3.27 3.10
C LEU A 20 -0.53 -3.92 2.92
N GLY A 21 -0.48 -5.25 2.85
CA GLY A 21 0.80 -5.97 2.70
C GLY A 21 1.54 -5.64 1.40
N ASP A 22 0.82 -5.41 0.30
CA ASP A 22 1.47 -5.03 -0.95
C ASP A 22 1.92 -3.56 -0.95
N VAL A 23 1.21 -2.66 -0.26
CA VAL A 23 1.67 -1.28 -0.03
C VAL A 23 2.99 -1.31 0.73
N VAL A 24 3.05 -2.06 1.85
CA VAL A 24 4.28 -2.26 2.64
C VAL A 24 5.41 -2.83 1.78
N HIS A 25 5.14 -3.87 0.97
CA HIS A 25 6.16 -4.43 0.08
C HIS A 25 6.68 -3.42 -0.95
N CYS A 26 5.83 -2.54 -1.47
CA CYS A 26 6.24 -1.50 -2.42
C CYS A 26 7.11 -0.40 -1.78
N LEU A 27 7.10 -0.22 -0.45
CA LEU A 27 7.96 0.75 0.23
C LEU A 27 9.46 0.47 0.04
N ASN A 28 9.84 -0.79 -0.20
CA ASN A 28 11.21 -1.14 -0.56
C ASN A 28 11.59 -0.54 -1.93
N ALA A 29 10.68 -0.60 -2.91
CA ALA A 29 10.87 0.03 -4.21
C ALA A 29 10.86 1.56 -4.11
N LEU A 30 10.01 2.14 -3.24
CA LEU A 30 10.03 3.57 -2.95
C LEU A 30 11.38 4.02 -2.37
N SER A 31 11.93 3.25 -1.43
CA SER A 31 13.22 3.55 -0.79
C SER A 31 14.37 3.42 -1.79
N ALA A 32 14.35 2.40 -2.64
CA ALA A 32 15.28 2.28 -3.76
C ALA A 32 15.16 3.47 -4.74
N LEU A 33 13.94 3.89 -5.06
CA LEU A 33 13.68 5.02 -5.94
C LEU A 33 14.25 6.33 -5.37
N ARG A 34 13.90 6.68 -4.12
CA ARG A 34 14.39 7.89 -3.46
C ARG A 34 15.92 7.94 -3.38
N ARG A 35 16.57 6.81 -3.09
CA ARG A 35 18.04 6.73 -3.02
C ARG A 35 18.72 7.05 -4.36
N HIS A 36 18.12 6.67 -5.49
CA HIS A 36 18.68 6.92 -6.82
C HIS A 36 18.19 8.22 -7.46
N ARG A 37 17.09 8.77 -6.96
CA ARG A 37 16.45 10.00 -7.43
C ARG A 37 16.17 10.93 -6.23
N PRO A 38 17.21 11.43 -5.53
CA PRO A 38 17.03 12.22 -4.31
C PRO A 38 16.23 13.51 -4.56
N ASP A 39 16.47 14.15 -5.70
CA ASP A 39 15.84 15.43 -6.06
C ASP A 39 14.50 15.29 -6.80
N ALA A 40 14.03 14.05 -7.05
CA ALA A 40 12.75 13.84 -7.72
C ALA A 40 11.58 14.18 -6.78
N HIS A 41 10.53 14.76 -7.35
CA HIS A 41 9.27 14.93 -6.65
C HIS A 41 8.43 13.65 -6.81
N ILE A 42 8.34 12.85 -5.76
CA ILE A 42 7.66 11.56 -5.74
C ILE A 42 6.26 11.75 -5.15
N THR A 43 5.26 11.59 -6.01
CA THR A 43 3.86 11.54 -5.63
C THR A 43 3.41 10.08 -5.52
N TRP A 44 2.82 9.70 -4.39
CA TRP A 44 2.22 8.37 -4.23
C TRP A 44 0.71 8.44 -4.29
N MET A 45 0.08 7.55 -5.05
CA MET A 45 -1.38 7.44 -5.12
C MET A 45 -1.88 6.17 -4.43
N VAL A 46 -2.83 6.34 -3.50
CA VAL A 46 -3.38 5.29 -2.65
C VAL A 46 -4.88 5.52 -2.41
N GLU A 47 -5.65 4.47 -2.11
CA GLU A 47 -7.02 4.63 -1.60
C GLU A 47 -7.01 5.08 -0.13
N ASP A 48 -7.97 5.92 0.25
CA ASP A 48 -8.05 6.57 1.57
C ASP A 48 -7.85 5.60 2.75
N ARG A 49 -8.39 4.37 2.67
CA ARG A 49 -8.25 3.36 3.73
C ARG A 49 -6.80 2.97 4.06
N PHE A 50 -5.87 3.14 3.13
CA PHE A 50 -4.47 2.79 3.29
C PHE A 50 -3.55 4.02 3.36
N SER A 51 -4.12 5.23 3.39
CA SER A 51 -3.38 6.49 3.44
C SER A 51 -2.57 6.66 4.72
N GLY A 52 -3.12 6.30 5.88
CA GLY A 52 -2.45 6.44 7.18
C GLY A 52 -1.10 5.70 7.29
N LEU A 53 -0.85 4.66 6.49
CA LEU A 53 0.47 4.00 6.44
C LEU A 53 1.56 4.87 5.76
N LEU A 54 1.14 5.84 4.96
CA LEU A 54 1.98 6.64 4.06
C LEU A 54 2.03 8.12 4.43
N GLU A 55 1.13 8.57 5.31
CA GLU A 55 1.17 9.92 5.87
C GLU A 55 2.50 10.17 6.58
N GLY A 56 3.12 11.32 6.33
CA GLY A 56 4.43 11.66 6.91
C GLY A 56 5.62 10.82 6.38
N HIS A 57 5.43 9.96 5.38
CA HIS A 57 6.50 9.08 4.90
C HIS A 57 7.67 9.88 4.29
N PRO A 58 8.94 9.67 4.73
CA PRO A 58 10.07 10.54 4.38
C PRO A 58 10.45 10.53 2.89
N HIS A 59 10.07 9.49 2.16
CA HIS A 59 10.35 9.36 0.73
C HIS A 59 9.21 9.84 -0.19
N ILE A 60 8.09 10.32 0.36
CA ILE A 60 6.92 10.79 -0.42
C ILE A 60 6.80 12.31 -0.26
N ASP A 61 6.79 13.04 -1.37
CA ASP A 61 6.61 14.50 -1.34
C ASP A 61 5.13 14.91 -1.40
N GLU A 62 4.30 14.11 -2.07
CA GLU A 62 2.86 14.33 -2.17
C GLU A 62 2.11 12.99 -2.06
N LEU A 63 1.19 12.90 -1.10
CA LEU A 63 0.27 11.76 -0.98
C LEU A 63 -1.07 12.11 -1.64
N LEU A 64 -1.44 11.37 -2.68
CA LEU A 64 -2.72 11.47 -3.37
C LEU A 64 -3.67 10.38 -2.91
N CYS A 65 -4.53 10.75 -1.98
CA CYS A 65 -5.61 9.90 -1.51
C CYS A 65 -6.79 9.98 -2.49
N ILE A 66 -7.26 8.82 -2.94
CA ILE A 66 -8.46 8.70 -3.76
C ILE A 66 -9.54 7.96 -2.97
N PRO A 67 -10.80 8.43 -3.01
CA PRO A 67 -11.89 7.71 -2.38
C PRO A 67 -11.99 6.32 -2.99
N ARG A 68 -12.32 5.35 -2.14
CA ARG A 68 -12.60 3.99 -2.58
C ARG A 68 -13.94 3.97 -3.30
N THR A 69 -13.90 4.32 -4.57
CA THR A 69 -15.03 4.16 -5.47
C THR A 69 -15.06 2.71 -5.96
N ASP A 70 -16.22 2.07 -5.91
CA ASP A 70 -16.45 0.74 -6.49
C ASP A 70 -16.83 0.90 -7.97
N TRP A 71 -15.80 1.06 -8.80
CA TRP A 71 -15.95 1.27 -10.23
C TRP A 71 -16.70 0.10 -10.89
N GLY A 72 -16.59 -1.11 -10.35
CA GLY A 72 -17.29 -2.31 -10.82
C GLY A 72 -18.80 -2.23 -10.63
N ARG A 73 -19.27 -1.82 -9.45
CA ARG A 73 -20.71 -1.58 -9.18
C ARG A 73 -21.31 -0.46 -10.00
N MET A 74 -20.50 0.51 -10.43
CA MET A 74 -20.95 1.60 -11.29
C MET A 74 -21.18 1.14 -12.73
N VAL A 75 -20.45 0.11 -13.20
CA VAL A 75 -20.65 -0.47 -14.54
C VAL A 75 -22.04 -1.08 -14.71
N ALA A 76 -22.70 -1.45 -13.61
CA ALA A 76 -24.00 -2.12 -13.62
C ALA A 76 -25.20 -1.23 -14.01
N SER A 77 -25.06 0.10 -14.11
CA SER A 77 -26.18 0.98 -14.49
C SER A 77 -25.73 2.23 -15.27
N PRO A 78 -26.31 2.51 -16.45
CA PRO A 78 -26.00 3.71 -17.25
C PRO A 78 -26.24 5.04 -16.51
N LEU A 79 -27.26 5.11 -15.63
CA LEU A 79 -27.52 6.31 -14.83
C LEU A 79 -26.41 6.59 -13.81
N ARG A 80 -25.81 5.55 -13.23
CA ARG A 80 -24.71 5.69 -12.27
C ARG A 80 -23.41 6.13 -12.96
N TRP A 81 -23.21 5.74 -14.22
CA TRP A 81 -22.10 6.26 -15.03
C TRP A 81 -22.19 7.78 -15.21
N ALA A 82 -23.37 8.30 -15.56
CA ALA A 82 -23.56 9.74 -15.78
C ALA A 82 -23.21 10.58 -14.55
N GLN A 83 -23.40 10.03 -13.34
CA GLN A 83 -23.10 10.71 -12.09
C GLN A 83 -21.59 10.77 -11.77
N VAL A 84 -20.81 9.78 -12.22
CA VAL A 84 -19.38 9.68 -11.83
C VAL A 84 -18.44 10.15 -12.93
N ILE A 85 -18.87 10.16 -14.19
CA ILE A 85 -18.07 10.71 -15.30
C ILE A 85 -17.53 12.12 -15.00
N PRO A 86 -18.33 13.08 -14.46
CA PRO A 86 -17.82 14.39 -14.08
C PRO A 86 -16.68 14.32 -13.07
N GLU A 87 -16.80 13.49 -12.03
CA GLU A 87 -15.75 13.29 -11.02
C GLU A 87 -14.48 12.71 -11.63
N LEU A 88 -14.61 11.74 -12.54
CA LEU A 88 -13.48 11.16 -13.27
C LEU A 88 -12.80 12.18 -14.19
N ILE A 89 -13.56 13.04 -14.86
CA ILE A 89 -13.02 14.13 -15.68
C ILE A 89 -12.25 15.11 -14.80
N VAL A 90 -12.82 15.53 -13.67
CA VAL A 90 -12.17 16.45 -12.73
C VAL A 90 -10.90 15.82 -12.16
N LEU A 91 -10.95 14.56 -11.73
CA LEU A 91 -9.78 13.82 -11.25
C LEU A 91 -8.72 13.73 -12.36
N GLY A 92 -9.10 13.38 -13.58
CA GLY A 92 -8.17 13.31 -14.71
C GLY A 92 -7.53 14.66 -15.03
N GLN A 93 -8.29 15.75 -15.01
CA GLN A 93 -7.76 17.10 -15.18
C GLN A 93 -6.77 17.46 -14.06
N ARG A 94 -7.09 17.14 -12.81
CA ARG A 94 -6.20 17.32 -11.66
C ARG A 94 -4.89 16.54 -11.82
N LEU A 95 -4.95 15.31 -12.34
CA LEU A 95 -3.75 14.50 -12.59
C LEU A 95 -2.91 15.08 -13.73
N ARG A 96 -3.51 15.46 -14.86
CA ARG A 96 -2.77 16.08 -15.99
C ARG A 96 -2.05 17.37 -15.60
N ARG A 97 -2.67 18.18 -14.73
CA ARG A 97 -2.08 19.45 -14.27
C ARG A 97 -0.78 19.25 -13.48
N ARG A 98 -0.56 18.07 -12.88
CA ARG A 98 0.68 17.74 -12.15
C ARG A 98 1.88 17.49 -13.05
N ARG A 99 1.66 17.24 -14.35
CA ARG A 99 2.71 17.10 -15.38
C ARG A 99 3.81 16.12 -14.98
N PHE A 100 3.41 14.89 -14.64
CA PHE A 100 4.35 13.82 -14.31
C PHE A 100 5.25 13.48 -15.51
N ASP A 101 6.54 13.29 -15.25
CA ASP A 101 7.49 12.81 -16.25
C ASP A 101 7.43 11.28 -16.36
N VAL A 102 7.27 10.63 -15.20
CA VAL A 102 7.26 9.17 -15.04
C VAL A 102 6.03 8.74 -14.23
N SER A 103 5.38 7.64 -14.62
CA SER A 103 4.44 6.92 -13.77
C SER A 103 4.83 5.45 -13.65
N ILE A 104 4.81 4.91 -12.43
CA ILE A 104 5.13 3.52 -12.12
C ILE A 104 3.89 2.85 -11.52
N ASP A 105 3.33 1.88 -12.25
CA ASP A 105 2.13 1.16 -11.84
C ASP A 105 2.46 -0.20 -11.19
N PHE A 106 2.48 -0.21 -9.86
CA PHE A 106 2.68 -1.42 -9.06
C PHE A 106 1.41 -2.28 -8.92
N GLN A 107 0.23 -1.75 -9.26
CA GLN A 107 -1.07 -2.40 -9.07
C GLN A 107 -1.45 -3.29 -10.26
N SER A 108 -1.23 -2.81 -11.48
CA SER A 108 -1.55 -3.53 -12.72
C SER A 108 -3.01 -3.98 -12.86
N SER A 109 -3.97 -3.11 -12.52
CA SER A 109 -5.42 -3.32 -12.72
C SER A 109 -6.01 -2.36 -13.75
N LEU A 110 -7.29 -2.54 -14.12
CA LEU A 110 -7.98 -1.60 -15.03
C LEU A 110 -8.09 -0.19 -14.42
N LYS A 111 -8.40 -0.11 -13.12
CA LYS A 111 -8.50 1.17 -12.40
C LYS A 111 -7.16 1.91 -12.41
N SER A 112 -6.05 1.22 -12.13
CA SER A 112 -4.72 1.85 -12.20
C SER A 112 -4.35 2.24 -13.63
N ALA A 113 -4.75 1.45 -14.64
CA ALA A 113 -4.53 1.78 -16.04
C ALA A 113 -5.21 3.10 -16.45
N TRP A 114 -6.46 3.31 -16.03
CA TRP A 114 -7.16 4.57 -16.27
C TRP A 114 -6.46 5.75 -15.57
N LEU A 115 -6.04 5.59 -14.31
CA LEU A 115 -5.33 6.63 -13.56
C LEU A 115 -4.00 7.01 -14.22
N VAL A 116 -3.25 6.02 -14.71
CA VAL A 116 -2.02 6.21 -15.47
C VAL A 116 -2.29 6.94 -16.79
N ALA A 117 -3.33 6.56 -17.52
CA ALA A 117 -3.73 7.25 -18.75
C ALA A 117 -4.14 8.70 -18.49
N ALA A 118 -4.88 8.92 -17.40
CA ALA A 118 -5.34 10.24 -16.98
C ALA A 118 -4.17 11.13 -16.54
N ALA A 119 -3.18 10.60 -15.82
CA ALA A 119 -1.96 11.30 -15.45
C ALA A 119 -1.10 11.71 -16.66
N ALA A 120 -1.19 10.96 -17.77
CA ALA A 120 -0.56 11.27 -19.05
C ALA A 120 0.96 11.51 -18.96
N ALA A 121 1.64 10.76 -18.08
CA ALA A 121 3.10 10.85 -17.97
C ALA A 121 3.79 10.44 -19.28
N ARG A 122 4.95 11.03 -19.57
CA ARG A 122 5.73 10.74 -20.78
C ARG A 122 6.23 9.29 -20.79
N LEU A 123 6.74 8.83 -19.65
CA LEU A 123 7.20 7.46 -19.43
C LEU A 123 6.20 6.76 -18.49
N ARG A 124 5.58 5.67 -18.95
CA ARG A 124 4.57 4.91 -18.19
C ARG A 124 5.02 3.47 -18.09
N ILE A 125 5.49 3.10 -16.89
CA ILE A 125 6.09 1.83 -16.58
C ILE A 125 5.06 0.95 -15.86
N GLY A 126 4.91 -0.28 -16.35
CA GLY A 126 4.13 -1.31 -15.67
C GLY A 126 4.61 -2.69 -16.05
N PHE A 127 3.94 -3.72 -15.54
CA PHE A 127 4.32 -5.10 -15.82
C PHE A 127 3.91 -5.53 -17.24
N ALA A 128 4.68 -6.45 -17.82
CA ALA A 128 4.28 -7.25 -18.97
C ALA A 128 3.38 -8.42 -18.52
N ARG A 129 2.93 -9.24 -19.48
CA ARG A 129 2.35 -10.56 -19.14
C ARG A 129 3.42 -11.45 -18.51
N PRO A 130 3.04 -12.34 -17.56
CA PRO A 130 1.68 -12.67 -17.13
C PRO A 130 1.16 -11.82 -15.96
N VAL A 131 1.96 -10.90 -15.42
CA VAL A 131 1.60 -10.13 -14.21
C VAL A 131 0.59 -9.03 -14.49
N SER A 132 0.66 -8.39 -15.66
CA SER A 132 -0.33 -7.38 -16.08
C SER A 132 -1.72 -7.97 -16.25
N ARG A 133 -2.70 -7.42 -15.53
CA ARG A 133 -4.12 -7.81 -15.59
C ARG A 133 -4.93 -6.79 -16.38
N GLU A 134 -6.11 -7.19 -16.82
CA GLU A 134 -7.21 -6.27 -17.22
C GLU A 134 -6.79 -5.14 -18.18
N PHE A 135 -6.13 -5.49 -19.30
CA PHE A 135 -5.67 -4.54 -20.34
C PHE A 135 -4.71 -3.44 -19.89
N ASN A 136 -4.19 -3.49 -18.65
CA ASN A 136 -3.32 -2.46 -18.09
C ASN A 136 -2.12 -2.12 -19.00
N ARG A 137 -1.50 -3.16 -19.59
CA ARG A 137 -0.38 -3.02 -20.53
C ARG A 137 -0.63 -2.11 -21.73
N VAL A 138 -1.89 -1.88 -22.13
CA VAL A 138 -2.22 -1.06 -23.31
C VAL A 138 -1.90 0.41 -23.06
N VAL A 139 -1.99 0.85 -21.80
CA VAL A 139 -1.72 2.23 -21.41
C VAL A 139 -0.23 2.46 -21.18
N GLN A 140 0.48 1.45 -20.68
CA GLN A 140 1.91 1.52 -20.41
C GLN A 140 2.71 1.57 -21.71
N ASN A 141 3.79 2.34 -21.74
CA ASN A 141 4.70 2.40 -22.90
C ASN A 141 6.08 1.78 -22.63
N ARG A 142 6.34 1.38 -21.39
CA ARG A 142 7.45 0.51 -21.00
C ARG A 142 6.93 -0.62 -20.13
N LEU A 143 7.13 -1.84 -20.62
CA LEU A 143 6.67 -3.06 -19.97
C LEU A 143 7.87 -3.83 -19.40
N VAL A 144 7.78 -4.21 -18.13
CA VAL A 144 8.80 -5.02 -17.45
C VAL A 144 8.30 -6.45 -17.31
N THR A 145 9.07 -7.40 -17.84
CA THR A 145 8.81 -8.82 -17.68
C THR A 145 9.50 -9.32 -16.42
N VAL A 146 8.74 -9.99 -15.55
CA VAL A 146 9.27 -10.71 -14.39
C VAL A 146 8.87 -12.18 -14.49
N PRO A 147 9.73 -13.13 -14.07
CA PRO A 147 9.37 -14.54 -14.01
C PRO A 147 8.08 -14.75 -13.21
N LYS A 148 7.21 -15.66 -13.70
CA LYS A 148 5.90 -15.92 -13.09
C LYS A 148 6.04 -16.66 -11.75
N ASP A 149 6.96 -17.61 -11.71
CA ASP A 149 7.17 -18.56 -10.64
C ASP A 149 8.44 -18.15 -9.86
N ASP A 150 8.43 -18.31 -8.53
CA ASP A 150 9.51 -17.98 -7.58
C ASP A 150 9.96 -16.53 -7.39
N TYR A 151 9.37 -15.55 -8.09
CA TYR A 151 9.77 -14.16 -7.85
C TYR A 151 9.10 -13.56 -6.60
N HIS A 152 9.88 -13.18 -5.59
CA HIS A 152 9.37 -12.57 -4.36
C HIS A 152 8.64 -11.25 -4.69
N ARG A 153 7.54 -10.91 -3.99
CA ARG A 153 6.72 -9.72 -4.32
C ARG A 153 7.53 -8.43 -4.32
N ILE A 154 8.43 -8.28 -3.35
CA ILE A 154 9.32 -7.11 -3.26
C ILE A 154 10.23 -7.01 -4.49
N GLU A 155 10.81 -8.13 -4.93
CA GLU A 155 11.67 -8.16 -6.13
C GLU A 155 10.88 -7.78 -7.38
N ARG A 156 9.61 -8.21 -7.50
CA ARG A 156 8.74 -7.80 -8.62
C ARG A 156 8.60 -6.28 -8.67
N TYR A 157 8.35 -5.64 -7.53
CA TYR A 157 8.20 -4.19 -7.46
C TYR A 157 9.52 -3.47 -7.74
N LEU A 158 10.64 -3.98 -7.25
CA LEU A 158 11.97 -3.44 -7.55
C LEU A 158 12.31 -3.54 -9.04
N ALA A 159 11.89 -4.61 -9.72
CA ALA A 159 12.11 -4.78 -11.16
C ALA A 159 11.45 -3.68 -12.01
N LEU A 160 10.35 -3.07 -11.55
CA LEU A 160 9.73 -1.94 -12.23
C LEU A 160 10.62 -0.69 -12.29
N LEU A 161 11.68 -0.63 -11.48
CA LEU A 161 12.62 0.50 -11.51
C LEU A 161 13.72 0.34 -12.57
N ALA A 162 13.88 -0.86 -13.15
CA ALA A 162 14.93 -1.13 -14.14
C ALA A 162 14.92 -0.18 -15.36
N PRO A 163 13.76 0.23 -15.93
CA PRO A 163 13.72 1.22 -17.02
C PRO A 163 14.25 2.61 -16.64
N LEU A 164 14.39 2.90 -15.34
CA LEU A 164 14.97 4.15 -14.84
C LEU A 164 16.48 4.03 -14.58
N GLY A 165 17.10 2.90 -14.92
CA GLY A 165 18.50 2.60 -14.65
C GLY A 165 18.77 2.14 -13.21
N ILE A 166 17.72 1.81 -12.45
CA ILE A 166 17.83 1.41 -11.05
C ILE A 166 17.85 -0.12 -10.97
N PRO A 167 18.90 -0.74 -10.43
CA PRO A 167 18.97 -2.19 -10.32
C PRO A 167 17.96 -2.70 -9.29
N PRO A 168 17.34 -3.89 -9.50
CA PRO A 168 16.35 -4.45 -8.60
C PRO A 168 17.01 -5.06 -7.34
N ARG A 169 17.69 -4.23 -6.55
CA ARG A 169 18.35 -4.64 -5.31
C ARG A 169 17.45 -4.34 -4.13
N PHE A 170 17.39 -5.27 -3.19
CA PHE A 170 16.63 -5.08 -1.95
C PHE A 170 17.16 -3.85 -1.20
N VAL A 171 16.23 -2.98 -0.82
CA VAL A 171 16.48 -1.82 0.05
C VAL A 171 15.42 -1.87 1.14
N PRO A 172 15.80 -1.89 2.43
CA PRO A 172 14.85 -1.87 3.52
C PRO A 172 13.85 -0.72 3.37
N ALA A 173 12.57 -1.02 3.57
CA ALA A 173 11.54 0.01 3.61
C ALA A 173 11.80 1.00 4.74
N ALA A 174 11.80 2.30 4.41
CA ALA A 174 11.54 3.32 5.41
C ALA A 174 10.05 3.28 5.81
N PHE A 175 9.77 3.72 7.03
CA PHE A 175 8.43 3.98 7.51
C PHE A 175 8.35 5.45 7.94
N PRO A 176 7.14 6.03 8.00
CA PRO A 176 6.97 7.34 8.64
C PRO A 176 7.60 7.35 10.03
N PRO A 177 8.24 8.46 10.44
CA PRO A 177 8.71 8.58 11.81
C PRO A 177 7.54 8.42 12.78
N ALA A 178 7.82 7.89 13.96
CA ALA A 178 6.87 7.86 15.07
C ALA A 178 6.33 9.28 15.30
N ASP A 179 5.03 9.46 15.10
CA ASP A 179 4.33 10.73 15.25
C ASP A 179 3.53 10.75 16.57
N GLU A 180 2.62 11.71 16.70
CA GLU A 180 1.72 11.82 17.86
C GLU A 180 0.90 10.55 18.12
N GLN A 181 0.60 9.75 17.08
CA GLN A 181 -0.13 8.49 17.21
C GLN A 181 0.75 7.40 17.80
N ALA A 182 2.05 7.39 17.45
CA ALA A 182 3.02 6.54 18.12
C ALA A 182 3.12 6.90 19.60
N SER A 183 3.10 8.21 19.95
CA SER A 183 3.08 8.64 21.36
C SER A 183 1.82 8.18 22.11
N ALA A 184 0.67 8.11 21.44
CA ALA A 184 -0.57 7.60 22.06
C ALA A 184 -0.51 6.09 22.30
N VAL A 185 0.09 5.33 21.36
CA VAL A 185 0.35 3.90 21.54
C VAL A 185 1.36 3.69 22.66
N ASP A 186 2.46 4.45 22.68
CA ASP A 186 3.49 4.39 23.72
C ASP A 186 2.87 4.65 25.09
N CYS A 187 2.01 5.66 25.25
CA CYS A 187 1.27 5.88 26.49
C CYS A 187 0.34 4.71 26.85
N ALA A 188 -0.36 4.14 25.87
CA ALA A 188 -1.29 3.03 26.11
C ALA A 188 -0.57 1.72 26.51
N VAL A 189 0.69 1.55 26.12
CA VAL A 189 1.52 0.39 26.49
C VAL A 189 2.53 0.68 27.60
N ALA A 190 2.68 1.95 28.03
CA ALA A 190 3.67 2.36 29.03
C ALA A 190 3.48 1.68 30.39
N GLU A 191 2.24 1.32 30.74
CA GLU A 191 1.91 0.62 31.99
C GLU A 191 2.05 -0.91 31.88
N LEU A 192 2.34 -1.43 30.68
CA LEU A 192 2.49 -2.87 30.46
C LEU A 192 3.90 -3.35 30.83
N SER A 193 3.97 -4.53 31.44
CA SER A 193 5.24 -5.16 31.80
C SER A 193 5.89 -5.85 30.60
N ASP A 194 7.23 -5.78 30.56
CA ASP A 194 8.00 -6.60 29.62
C ASP A 194 8.06 -8.08 30.05
N PRO A 195 8.06 -9.02 29.09
CA PRO A 195 8.02 -8.78 27.64
C PRO A 195 6.61 -8.47 27.11
N LEU A 196 6.49 -7.48 26.24
CA LEU A 196 5.25 -7.19 25.52
C LEU A 196 5.08 -8.12 24.31
N VAL A 197 3.92 -8.77 24.20
CA VAL A 197 3.55 -9.60 23.04
C VAL A 197 2.28 -9.06 22.38
N VAL A 198 2.37 -8.79 21.08
CA VAL A 198 1.22 -8.38 20.27
C VAL A 198 0.65 -9.57 19.51
N ILE A 199 -0.63 -9.85 19.72
CA ILE A 199 -1.41 -10.87 19.00
C ILE A 199 -2.39 -10.16 18.06
N HIS A 200 -2.36 -10.51 16.78
CA HIS A 200 -3.32 -10.04 15.78
C HIS A 200 -4.08 -11.24 15.19
N PRO A 201 -5.26 -11.60 15.72
CA PRO A 201 -6.03 -12.75 15.25
C PRO A 201 -6.77 -12.50 13.92
N GLY A 202 -6.86 -11.22 13.55
CA GLY A 202 -7.56 -10.73 12.37
C GLY A 202 -6.98 -11.22 11.05
N THR A 203 -7.86 -11.37 10.06
CA THR A 203 -7.51 -11.51 8.64
C THR A 203 -8.63 -10.89 7.82
N SER A 204 -8.35 -10.48 6.58
CA SER A 204 -9.42 -9.99 5.69
C SER A 204 -10.60 -10.99 5.64
N ARG A 205 -11.85 -10.50 5.56
CA ARG A 205 -13.07 -11.35 5.53
C ARG A 205 -13.00 -12.50 4.51
N PHE A 206 -12.36 -12.29 3.36
CA PHE A 206 -12.19 -13.29 2.30
C PHE A 206 -11.13 -14.35 2.61
N ALA A 207 -10.34 -14.14 3.65
CA ALA A 207 -9.27 -15.03 4.12
C ALA A 207 -9.56 -15.52 5.55
N SER A 208 -10.83 -15.55 5.98
CA SER A 208 -11.22 -16.04 7.29
C SER A 208 -10.82 -17.50 7.53
N PHE A 209 -10.77 -18.31 6.46
CA PHE A 209 -10.28 -19.70 6.50
C PHE A 209 -8.80 -19.84 6.90
N LYS A 210 -8.03 -18.75 6.90
CA LYS A 210 -6.63 -18.72 7.38
C LYS A 210 -6.51 -18.40 8.87
N ARG A 211 -7.61 -18.03 9.54
CA ARG A 211 -7.60 -17.64 10.95
C ARG A 211 -7.40 -18.87 11.82
N TRP A 212 -6.56 -18.73 12.83
CA TRP A 212 -6.52 -19.71 13.91
C TRP A 212 -7.78 -19.53 14.79
N PRO A 213 -8.34 -20.61 15.36
CA PRO A 213 -9.47 -20.51 16.28
C PRO A 213 -9.16 -19.57 17.46
N ALA A 214 -10.16 -18.80 17.89
CA ALA A 214 -10.01 -17.85 18.99
C ALA A 214 -9.50 -18.52 20.29
N GLN A 215 -9.99 -19.74 20.56
CA GLN A 215 -9.65 -20.51 21.76
C GLN A 215 -8.16 -20.80 21.85
N ARG A 216 -7.53 -21.01 20.68
CA ARG A 216 -6.11 -21.31 20.65
C ARG A 216 -5.26 -20.05 20.79
N TYR A 217 -5.72 -18.90 20.28
CA TYR A 217 -5.08 -17.62 20.58
C TYR A 217 -5.17 -17.29 22.08
N ALA A 218 -6.32 -17.58 22.71
CA ALA A 218 -6.51 -17.42 24.14
C ALA A 218 -5.55 -18.31 24.96
N GLU A 219 -5.50 -19.60 24.66
CA GLU A 219 -4.56 -20.54 25.30
C GLU A 219 -3.10 -20.09 25.14
N LEU A 220 -2.71 -19.58 23.95
CA LEU A 220 -1.37 -19.04 23.73
C LEU A 220 -1.11 -17.78 24.57
N ALA A 221 -2.08 -16.86 24.65
CA ALA A 221 -1.97 -15.64 25.43
C ALA A 221 -1.79 -15.94 26.92
N GLU A 222 -2.61 -16.83 27.48
CA GLU A 222 -2.51 -17.28 28.88
C GLU A 222 -1.16 -17.91 29.18
N ARG A 223 -0.71 -18.83 28.31
CA ARG A 223 0.58 -19.48 28.50
C ARG A 223 1.74 -18.50 28.44
N LEU A 224 1.72 -17.52 27.54
CA LEU A 224 2.75 -16.49 27.48
C LEU A 224 2.71 -15.59 28.72
N ALA A 225 1.53 -15.21 29.20
CA ALA A 225 1.40 -14.43 30.43
C ALA A 225 1.93 -15.20 31.64
N HIS A 226 1.52 -16.46 31.81
CA HIS A 226 1.88 -17.27 32.99
C HIS A 226 3.33 -17.79 32.94
N GLU A 227 3.78 -18.33 31.81
CA GLU A 227 5.11 -18.94 31.69
C GLU A 227 6.22 -17.88 31.50
N ARG A 228 5.90 -16.71 30.94
CA ARG A 228 6.89 -15.67 30.58
C ARG A 228 6.68 -14.33 31.26
N GLY A 229 5.63 -14.17 32.07
CA GLY A 229 5.29 -12.87 32.67
C GLY A 229 4.94 -11.80 31.62
N ALA A 230 4.54 -12.22 30.41
CA ALA A 230 4.37 -11.32 29.29
C ALA A 230 3.07 -10.51 29.39
N SER A 231 3.14 -9.22 29.08
CA SER A 231 1.93 -8.44 28.81
C SER A 231 1.42 -8.74 27.40
N ILE A 232 0.14 -9.09 27.28
CA ILE A 232 -0.47 -9.45 26.00
C ILE A 232 -1.34 -8.30 25.50
N VAL A 233 -1.08 -7.84 24.28
CA VAL A 233 -1.91 -6.86 23.57
C VAL A 233 -2.56 -7.54 22.38
N VAL A 234 -3.89 -7.55 22.35
CA VAL A 234 -4.65 -8.04 21.20
C VAL A 234 -5.04 -6.86 20.33
N THR A 235 -4.62 -6.86 19.07
CA THR A 235 -4.96 -5.82 18.09
C THR A 235 -6.00 -6.33 17.10
N TRP A 236 -6.74 -5.41 16.48
CA TRP A 236 -7.76 -5.76 15.49
C TRP A 236 -7.83 -4.69 14.40
N GLY A 237 -8.24 -5.11 13.21
CA GLY A 237 -8.64 -4.20 12.14
C GLY A 237 -10.12 -3.82 12.23
N SER A 238 -10.55 -2.95 11.32
CA SER A 238 -11.97 -2.65 11.11
C SER A 238 -12.78 -3.94 10.92
N ASP A 239 -13.90 -4.08 11.66
CA ASP A 239 -14.79 -5.25 11.66
C ASP A 239 -14.25 -6.52 12.36
N GLU A 240 -13.10 -6.45 13.04
CA GLU A 240 -12.48 -7.60 13.73
C GLU A 240 -12.54 -7.51 15.25
N ARG A 241 -13.12 -6.43 15.77
CA ARG A 241 -13.24 -6.18 17.21
C ARG A 241 -13.88 -7.34 17.97
N GLY A 242 -14.99 -7.91 17.45
CA GLY A 242 -15.65 -9.04 18.10
C GLY A 242 -14.78 -10.30 18.19
N LEU A 243 -13.89 -10.54 17.22
CA LEU A 243 -12.92 -11.64 17.29
C LEU A 243 -11.85 -11.37 18.36
N ALA A 244 -11.33 -10.15 18.42
CA ALA A 244 -10.36 -9.78 19.45
C ALA A 244 -10.97 -9.85 20.86
N GLU A 245 -12.20 -9.36 21.04
CA GLU A 245 -12.94 -9.48 22.30
C GLU A 245 -13.19 -10.94 22.67
N GLN A 246 -13.52 -11.80 21.71
CA GLN A 246 -13.65 -13.25 21.95
C GLN A 246 -12.33 -13.86 22.45
N VAL A 247 -11.19 -13.52 21.84
CA VAL A 247 -9.88 -14.00 22.30
C VAL A 247 -9.60 -13.55 23.74
N VAL A 248 -9.89 -12.29 24.07
CA VAL A 248 -9.67 -11.76 25.43
C VAL A 248 -10.62 -12.42 26.45
N GLN A 249 -11.89 -12.63 26.09
CA GLN A 249 -12.87 -13.29 26.96
C GLN A 249 -12.51 -14.76 27.24
N GLU A 250 -12.10 -15.49 26.20
CA GLU A 250 -11.69 -16.89 26.34
C GLU A 250 -10.39 -17.01 27.16
N ALA A 251 -9.50 -16.01 27.08
CA ALA A 251 -8.27 -15.96 27.87
C ALA A 251 -8.50 -15.61 29.35
N ALA A 252 -9.58 -14.88 29.65
CA ALA A 252 -9.95 -14.53 31.03
C ALA A 252 -10.83 -15.61 31.68
N GLY A 253 -11.50 -16.45 30.87
CA GLY A 253 -12.42 -17.49 31.33
C GLY A 253 -11.77 -18.79 31.80
N CYS A 254 -10.46 -18.96 31.64
CA CYS A 254 -9.71 -20.13 32.11
C CYS A 254 -8.71 -19.82 33.25
N ALA A 255 -8.74 -18.59 33.80
CA ALA A 255 -7.98 -18.19 34.98
C ALA A 255 -8.80 -18.31 36.27
#